data_AF-A0A2E7DRB3-F1
#
_entry.id   AF-A0A2E7DRB3-F1
#
_cell.length_a   1.000
_cell.length_b   1.000
_cell.length_c   1.000
_cell.angle_alpha   90.00
_cell.angle_beta   90.00
_cell.angle_gamma   90.00
#
_symmetry.space_group_name_H-M   'P 1'
#
loop_
_entity.id
_entity.type
_entity.pdbx_description
1 polymer ?
#
loop_
_entity_poly.entity_id
_entity_poly.type
_entity_poly.pdbx_seq_one_letter_code
_entity_poly.pdbx_strand_id
1 'polypeptide(L)'
;MILQLIDPASAAVVLLPVLSVFIVSKFSLYGVILVKSTTIQVGIIGTFIGAMHMLANLADFSAVGPATAIALLPMLYALVISGICTLIENRVQIIPPEAFANVTNLIGVSIFLGSSFLAMLLFDGLGDFFELSALVFLFVSVGVISVISSTNLREGSLSFISKYLPYAGVIGFLMGLVVVLANMQNPESIKSAAVFSYLTVIYSNIVSVTIKLFCPQFNESNGNVGWQYSGFVMLLFIFSWLLLVVPLMKDVLINGA
;
A
#
# COMPACT_ATOMS: atom_id res chain seq x y z
N MET A 1 -9.30 -21.73 13.85
CA MET A 1 -9.63 -20.29 13.73
C MET A 1 -8.38 -19.42 13.91
N ILE A 2 -7.77 -19.31 15.10
CA ILE A 2 -6.61 -18.41 15.31
C ILE A 2 -5.39 -18.77 14.44
N LEU A 3 -5.10 -20.07 14.26
CA LEU A 3 -4.01 -20.53 13.39
C LEU A 3 -4.14 -20.10 11.91
N GLN A 4 -5.36 -19.81 11.42
CA GLN A 4 -5.57 -19.32 10.05
C GLN A 4 -5.27 -17.81 9.92
N LEU A 5 -5.19 -17.10 11.04
CA LEU A 5 -4.83 -15.68 11.10
C LEU A 5 -3.34 -15.47 11.31
N ILE A 6 -2.53 -16.54 11.31
CA ILE A 6 -1.09 -16.48 11.50
C ILE A 6 -0.43 -17.02 10.24
N ASP A 7 -0.01 -16.11 9.38
CA ASP A 7 0.79 -16.38 8.19
C ASP A 7 2.14 -15.66 8.30
N PRO A 8 3.28 -16.40 8.35
CA PRO A 8 4.61 -15.81 8.50
C PRO A 8 4.98 -14.86 7.37
N ALA A 9 4.58 -15.14 6.13
CA ALA A 9 4.92 -14.30 4.97
C ALA A 9 4.21 -12.94 5.06
N SER A 10 2.89 -12.95 5.29
CA SER A 10 2.09 -11.75 5.51
C SER A 10 2.55 -10.96 6.73
N ALA A 11 2.99 -11.66 7.79
CA ALA A 11 3.53 -11.02 8.99
C ALA A 11 4.85 -10.32 8.67
N ALA A 12 5.75 -10.97 7.91
CA ALA A 12 7.02 -10.38 7.50
C ALA A 12 6.84 -9.11 6.65
N VAL A 13 5.85 -9.11 5.74
CA VAL A 13 5.50 -7.94 4.90
C VAL A 13 5.13 -6.70 5.72
N VAL A 14 4.59 -6.88 6.93
CA VAL A 14 4.21 -5.75 7.81
C VAL A 14 5.28 -5.48 8.88
N LEU A 15 5.77 -6.52 9.54
CA LEU A 15 6.69 -6.39 10.66
C LEU A 15 8.06 -5.87 10.23
N LEU A 16 8.58 -6.24 9.07
CA LEU A 16 9.87 -5.74 8.59
C LEU A 16 9.85 -4.21 8.32
N PRO A 17 8.86 -3.65 7.60
CA PRO A 17 8.66 -2.21 7.54
C PRO A 17 8.46 -1.53 8.90
N VAL A 18 7.71 -2.14 9.82
CA VAL A 18 7.52 -1.57 11.17
C VAL A 18 8.86 -1.53 11.94
N LEU A 19 9.69 -2.57 11.83
CA LEU A 19 11.04 -2.56 12.40
C LEU A 19 11.91 -1.47 11.76
N SER A 20 11.79 -1.25 10.44
CA SER A 20 12.54 -0.18 9.77
C SER A 20 12.16 1.21 10.32
N VAL A 21 10.89 1.44 10.61
CA VAL A 21 10.39 2.66 11.26
C VAL A 21 11.02 2.85 12.66
N PHE A 22 11.11 1.78 13.45
CA PHE A 22 11.76 1.85 14.77
C PHE A 22 13.26 2.14 14.68
N ILE A 23 13.94 1.65 13.64
CA ILE A 23 15.34 1.98 13.37
C ILE A 23 15.50 3.47 13.03
N VAL A 24 14.65 4.03 12.16
CA VAL A 24 14.65 5.47 11.83
C VAL A 24 14.46 6.32 13.08
N SER A 25 13.54 5.92 13.95
CA SER A 25 13.22 6.63 15.19
C SER A 25 14.13 6.29 16.38
N LYS A 26 15.18 5.46 16.17
CA LYS A 26 16.12 5.01 17.21
C LYS A 26 15.42 4.41 18.44
N PHE A 27 14.33 3.67 18.22
CA PHE A 27 13.49 3.05 19.26
C PHE A 27 12.93 4.05 20.28
N SER A 28 12.70 5.30 19.88
CA SER A 28 12.06 6.31 20.73
C SER A 28 10.53 6.22 20.70
N LEU A 29 9.85 6.91 21.63
CA LEU A 29 8.39 7.05 21.61
C LEU A 29 7.89 7.75 20.33
N TYR A 30 8.72 8.58 19.70
CA TYR A 30 8.42 9.14 18.38
C TYR A 30 8.21 8.06 17.30
N GLY A 31 8.88 6.91 17.46
CA GLY A 31 8.65 5.74 16.63
C GLY A 31 7.19 5.30 16.59
N VAL A 32 6.43 5.45 17.69
CA VAL A 32 5.01 5.11 17.75
C VAL A 32 4.18 6.00 16.81
N ILE A 33 4.48 7.29 16.76
CA ILE A 33 3.82 8.25 15.84
C ILE A 33 4.15 7.89 14.39
N LEU A 34 5.42 7.60 14.12
CA LEU A 34 5.88 7.25 12.78
C LEU A 34 5.34 5.89 12.30
N VAL A 35 5.20 4.91 13.20
CA VAL A 35 4.55 3.62 12.92
C VAL A 35 3.09 3.87 12.59
N LYS A 36 2.36 4.66 13.39
CA LYS A 36 0.96 4.99 13.10
C LYS A 36 0.78 5.65 11.72
N SER A 37 1.69 6.54 11.31
CA SER A 37 1.58 7.28 10.03
C SER A 37 1.91 6.48 8.77
N THR A 38 2.60 5.36 8.91
CA THR A 38 3.12 4.54 7.80
C THR A 38 2.47 3.15 7.74
N THR A 39 2.13 2.54 8.88
CA THR A 39 1.70 1.14 8.96
C THR A 39 0.44 0.84 8.15
N ILE A 40 -0.53 1.76 8.13
CA ILE A 40 -1.73 1.60 7.29
C ILE A 40 -1.36 1.47 5.82
N GLN A 41 -0.43 2.30 5.34
CA GLN A 41 0.04 2.25 3.97
C GLN A 41 0.82 0.95 3.70
N VAL A 42 1.63 0.49 4.65
CA VAL A 42 2.31 -0.83 4.58
C VAL A 42 1.31 -1.97 4.45
N GLY A 43 0.23 -1.96 5.24
CA GLY A 43 -0.84 -2.96 5.14
C GLY A 43 -1.51 -2.96 3.77
N ILE A 44 -1.77 -1.78 3.22
CA ILE A 44 -2.31 -1.62 1.85
C ILE A 44 -1.33 -2.16 0.82
N ILE A 45 -0.04 -1.80 0.89
CA ILE A 45 1.00 -2.32 0.00
C ILE A 45 1.00 -3.85 0.02
N GLY A 46 1.05 -4.47 1.21
CA GLY A 46 1.04 -5.92 1.34
C GLY A 46 -0.23 -6.56 0.78
N THR A 47 -1.39 -5.93 1.00
CA THR A 47 -2.67 -6.43 0.49
C THR A 47 -2.70 -6.45 -1.03
N PHE A 48 -2.23 -5.38 -1.65
CA PHE A 48 -2.22 -5.25 -3.10
C PHE A 48 -1.13 -6.10 -3.76
N ILE A 49 0.00 -6.36 -3.09
CA ILE A 49 0.99 -7.35 -3.53
C ILE A 49 0.35 -8.75 -3.53
N GLY A 50 -0.37 -9.12 -2.48
CA GLY A 50 -1.12 -10.39 -2.45
C GLY A 50 -2.23 -10.45 -3.51
N ALA A 51 -2.88 -9.32 -3.79
CA ALA A 51 -3.89 -9.23 -4.84
C ALA A 51 -3.30 -9.40 -6.25
N MET A 52 -2.09 -8.90 -6.50
CA MET A 52 -1.36 -9.11 -7.75
C MET A 52 -1.09 -10.60 -7.97
N HIS A 53 -0.58 -11.30 -6.94
CA HIS A 53 -0.35 -12.75 -7.00
C HIS A 53 -1.61 -13.55 -7.33
N MET A 54 -2.73 -13.15 -6.72
CA MET A 54 -4.02 -13.77 -6.97
C MET A 54 -4.50 -13.48 -8.41
N LEU A 55 -4.25 -12.28 -8.94
CA LEU A 55 -4.60 -11.89 -10.31
C LEU A 55 -3.82 -12.73 -11.35
N ALA A 56 -2.58 -13.11 -11.06
CA ALA A 56 -1.81 -13.99 -11.94
C ALA A 56 -2.33 -15.44 -11.93
N ASN A 57 -2.88 -15.91 -10.81
CA ASN A 57 -3.33 -17.28 -10.62
C ASN A 57 -4.86 -17.48 -10.74
N LEU A 58 -5.57 -16.56 -11.40
CA LEU A 58 -7.03 -16.62 -11.56
C LEU A 58 -7.56 -17.87 -12.29
N ALA A 59 -6.68 -18.63 -12.96
CA ALA A 59 -7.06 -19.88 -13.64
C ALA A 59 -7.50 -20.98 -12.66
N ASP A 60 -7.00 -20.98 -11.41
CA ASP A 60 -7.41 -21.94 -10.38
C ASP A 60 -8.40 -21.28 -9.40
N PHE A 61 -9.69 -21.38 -9.72
CA PHE A 61 -10.75 -20.81 -8.89
C PHE A 61 -10.80 -21.39 -7.46
N SER A 62 -10.31 -22.61 -7.25
CA SER A 62 -10.30 -23.24 -5.92
C SER A 62 -9.26 -22.62 -4.97
N ALA A 63 -8.17 -22.10 -5.53
CA ALA A 63 -7.10 -21.43 -4.80
C ALA A 63 -7.40 -19.95 -4.49
N VAL A 64 -8.37 -19.35 -5.20
CA VAL A 64 -8.73 -17.94 -5.10
C VAL A 64 -9.14 -17.53 -3.69
N GLY A 65 -10.04 -18.28 -3.03
CA GLY A 65 -10.50 -17.98 -1.68
C GLY A 65 -9.36 -17.94 -0.63
N PRO A 66 -8.56 -19.01 -0.52
CA PRO A 66 -7.36 -19.01 0.32
C PRO A 66 -6.37 -17.88 0.00
N ALA A 67 -6.15 -17.57 -1.29
CA ALA A 67 -5.26 -16.49 -1.71
C ALA A 67 -5.78 -15.11 -1.27
N THR A 68 -7.10 -14.85 -1.40
CA THR A 68 -7.72 -13.61 -0.91
C THR A 68 -7.57 -13.47 0.60
N ALA A 69 -7.75 -14.57 1.35
CA ALA A 69 -7.60 -14.55 2.80
C ALA A 69 -6.17 -14.15 3.20
N ILE A 70 -5.15 -14.74 2.57
CA ILE A 70 -3.75 -14.39 2.80
C ILE A 70 -3.49 -12.92 2.41
N ALA A 71 -4.03 -12.46 1.27
CA ALA A 71 -3.89 -11.06 0.83
C ALA A 71 -4.49 -10.05 1.82
N LEU A 72 -5.50 -10.42 2.62
CA LEU A 72 -6.09 -9.52 3.62
C LEU A 72 -5.31 -9.47 4.96
N LEU A 73 -4.45 -10.46 5.24
CA LEU A 73 -3.70 -10.53 6.50
C LEU A 73 -2.74 -9.35 6.71
N PRO A 74 -1.99 -8.84 5.71
CA PRO A 74 -1.17 -7.64 5.88
C PRO A 74 -1.98 -6.44 6.38
N MET A 75 -3.19 -6.22 5.85
CA MET A 75 -4.05 -5.15 6.35
C MET A 75 -4.52 -5.39 7.78
N LEU A 76 -4.90 -6.63 8.11
CA LEU A 76 -5.31 -6.99 9.47
C LEU A 76 -4.20 -6.69 10.48
N TYR A 77 -2.97 -7.14 10.21
CA TYR A 77 -1.83 -6.89 11.09
C TYR A 77 -1.53 -5.39 11.21
N ALA A 78 -1.60 -4.66 10.10
CA ALA A 78 -1.41 -3.21 10.09
C ALA A 78 -2.47 -2.47 10.94
N LEU A 79 -3.74 -2.90 10.89
CA LEU A 79 -4.81 -2.32 11.71
C LEU A 79 -4.59 -2.58 13.20
N VAL A 80 -4.21 -3.81 13.57
CA VAL A 80 -3.90 -4.16 14.96
C VAL A 80 -2.77 -3.28 15.51
N ILE A 81 -1.66 -3.16 14.75
CA ILE A 81 -0.51 -2.34 15.13
C ILE A 81 -0.92 -0.86 15.22
N SER A 82 -1.62 -0.33 14.23
CA SER A 82 -2.11 1.07 14.22
C SER A 82 -3.03 1.37 15.42
N GLY A 83 -3.91 0.42 15.78
CA GLY A 83 -4.79 0.53 16.94
C GLY A 83 -4.00 0.63 18.25
N ILE A 84 -3.00 -0.23 18.43
CA ILE A 84 -2.11 -0.19 19.60
C ILE A 84 -1.36 1.14 19.67
N CYS A 85 -0.77 1.60 18.56
CA CYS A 85 -0.05 2.88 18.51
C CYS A 85 -0.95 4.08 18.86
N THR A 86 -2.21 4.05 18.40
CA THR A 86 -3.19 5.11 18.71
C THR A 86 -3.49 5.21 20.21
N LEU A 87 -3.53 4.08 20.93
CA LEU A 87 -3.74 4.07 22.37
C LEU A 87 -2.55 4.64 23.16
N ILE A 88 -1.34 4.45 22.65
CA ILE A 88 -0.09 4.92 23.27
C ILE A 88 0.12 6.42 23.03
N GLU A 89 -0.13 6.90 21.82
CA GLU A 89 0.09 8.31 21.44
C GLU A 89 -0.70 9.29 22.30
N ASN A 90 -1.94 8.96 22.66
CA ASN A 90 -2.82 9.80 23.49
C ASN A 90 -2.28 10.08 24.91
N ARG A 91 -1.10 9.54 25.26
CA ARG A 91 -0.48 9.64 26.58
C ARG A 91 0.76 10.54 26.62
N VAL A 92 1.30 11.01 25.48
CA VAL A 92 2.64 11.65 25.44
C VAL A 92 2.71 12.80 24.43
N GLN A 93 3.23 13.96 24.87
CA GLN A 93 3.68 15.02 23.94
C GLN A 93 5.09 14.70 23.45
N ILE A 94 5.29 14.61 22.14
CA ILE A 94 6.54 14.16 21.54
C ILE A 94 7.08 15.22 20.57
N ILE A 95 8.36 15.55 20.73
CA ILE A 95 9.08 16.50 19.88
C ILE A 95 9.63 15.72 18.66
N PRO A 96 9.37 16.16 17.42
CA PRO A 96 9.91 15.50 16.22
C PRO A 96 11.44 15.64 16.15
N PRO A 97 12.15 14.65 15.59
CA PRO A 97 13.60 14.70 15.44
C PRO A 97 14.01 15.81 14.47
N GLU A 98 15.08 16.55 14.81
CA GLU A 98 15.53 17.75 14.06
C GLU A 98 16.24 17.44 12.72
N ALA A 99 16.57 16.19 12.41
CA ALA A 99 17.57 15.87 11.38
C ALA A 99 17.01 15.21 10.10
N PHE A 100 17.26 15.87 8.98
CA PHE A 100 17.11 15.35 7.61
C PHE A 100 18.24 14.37 7.26
N ALA A 101 17.93 13.25 6.61
CA ALA A 101 18.89 12.33 5.98
C ALA A 101 20.02 11.78 6.90
N ASN A 102 19.67 11.35 8.11
CA ASN A 102 20.60 10.60 8.96
C ASN A 102 20.88 9.19 8.41
N VAL A 103 22.02 8.60 8.79
CA VAL A 103 22.39 7.21 8.45
C VAL A 103 21.29 6.22 8.85
N THR A 104 20.63 6.42 9.99
CA THR A 104 19.50 5.60 10.44
C THR A 104 18.29 5.68 9.50
N ASN A 105 18.05 6.86 8.91
CA ASN A 105 16.97 7.07 7.94
C ASN A 105 17.27 6.31 6.65
N LEU A 106 18.51 6.38 6.16
CA LEU A 106 18.96 5.63 4.99
C LEU A 106 18.84 4.12 5.21
N ILE A 107 19.30 3.61 6.35
CA ILE A 107 19.17 2.18 6.69
C ILE A 107 17.70 1.76 6.75
N GLY A 108 16.85 2.54 7.42
CA GLY A 108 15.42 2.25 7.52
C GLY A 108 14.71 2.26 6.16
N VAL A 109 15.04 3.22 5.29
CA VAL A 109 14.55 3.27 3.90
C VAL A 109 15.03 2.05 3.13
N SER A 110 16.29 1.66 3.23
CA SER A 110 16.83 0.48 2.56
C SER A 110 16.13 -0.81 3.02
N ILE A 111 15.86 -0.97 4.32
CA ILE A 111 15.12 -2.13 4.85
C ILE A 111 13.67 -2.13 4.35
N PHE A 112 13.01 -0.97 4.34
CA PHE A 112 11.63 -0.85 3.84
C PHE A 112 11.52 -1.19 2.35
N LEU A 113 12.37 -0.59 1.52
CA LEU A 113 12.39 -0.85 0.07
C LEU A 113 12.82 -2.29 -0.22
N GLY A 114 13.83 -2.79 0.48
CA GLY A 114 14.31 -4.17 0.34
C GLY A 114 13.24 -5.19 0.72
N SER A 115 12.51 -4.99 1.80
CA SER A 115 11.39 -5.88 2.19
C SER A 115 10.21 -5.79 1.22
N SER A 116 9.87 -4.60 0.74
CA SER A 116 8.82 -4.42 -0.29
C SER A 116 9.20 -5.11 -1.60
N PHE A 117 10.45 -4.97 -2.03
CA PHE A 117 10.98 -5.61 -3.24
C PHE A 117 11.07 -7.13 -3.09
N LEU A 118 11.48 -7.62 -1.92
CA LEU A 118 11.49 -9.05 -1.61
C LEU A 118 10.08 -9.64 -1.65
N ALA A 119 9.07 -8.93 -1.12
CA ALA A 119 7.69 -9.37 -1.22
C ALA A 119 7.26 -9.52 -2.68
N MET A 120 7.51 -8.52 -3.53
CA MET A 120 7.20 -8.59 -4.98
C MET A 120 7.91 -9.77 -5.66
N LEU A 121 9.20 -9.99 -5.34
CA LEU A 121 10.01 -11.08 -5.88
C LEU A 121 9.46 -12.48 -5.55
N LEU A 122 8.99 -12.67 -4.31
CA LEU A 122 8.58 -13.99 -3.81
C LEU A 122 7.23 -14.46 -4.37
N PHE A 123 6.37 -13.54 -4.85
CA PHE A 123 5.00 -13.90 -5.24
C PHE A 123 4.79 -14.09 -6.74
N ASP A 124 5.34 -13.23 -7.61
CA ASP A 124 5.06 -13.29 -9.06
C ASP A 124 6.28 -12.93 -9.94
N GLY A 125 7.44 -12.76 -9.31
CA GLY A 125 8.61 -12.19 -10.00
C GLY A 125 8.45 -10.69 -10.29
N LEU A 126 9.56 -10.02 -10.56
CA LEU A 126 9.55 -8.56 -10.67
C LEU A 126 8.86 -8.03 -11.93
N GLY A 127 8.85 -8.81 -13.01
CA GLY A 127 8.34 -8.36 -14.31
C GLY A 127 6.88 -7.92 -14.27
N ASP A 128 6.05 -8.63 -13.51
CA ASP A 128 4.61 -8.34 -13.38
C ASP A 128 4.33 -7.06 -12.58
N PHE A 129 5.32 -6.60 -11.81
CA PHE A 129 5.30 -5.33 -11.10
C PHE A 129 5.95 -4.19 -11.90
N PHE A 130 6.31 -4.37 -13.17
CA PHE A 130 6.83 -3.30 -14.03
C PHE A 130 5.86 -2.99 -15.16
N GLU A 131 4.83 -2.18 -14.86
CA GLU A 131 3.89 -1.69 -15.86
C GLU A 131 4.16 -0.21 -16.15
N LEU A 132 4.38 0.10 -17.43
CA LEU A 132 4.85 1.42 -17.88
C LEU A 132 3.81 2.51 -17.60
N SER A 133 2.53 2.24 -17.81
CA SER A 133 1.45 3.23 -17.64
C SER A 133 1.30 3.68 -16.18
N ALA A 134 1.45 2.78 -15.21
CA ALA A 134 1.39 3.02 -13.78
C ALA A 134 2.61 3.81 -13.31
N LEU A 135 3.79 3.54 -13.88
CA LEU A 135 4.99 4.36 -13.66
C LEU A 135 4.82 5.77 -14.22
N VAL A 136 4.32 5.91 -15.45
CA VAL A 136 4.02 7.22 -16.06
C VAL A 136 3.01 7.97 -15.20
N PHE A 137 1.93 7.30 -14.75
CA PHE A 137 0.94 7.89 -13.85
C PHE A 137 1.56 8.36 -12.53
N LEU A 138 2.45 7.57 -11.94
CA LEU A 138 3.17 7.94 -10.72
C LEU A 138 4.00 9.21 -10.94
N PHE A 139 4.81 9.27 -11.98
CA PHE A 139 5.66 10.43 -12.27
C PHE A 139 4.84 11.69 -12.57
N VAL A 140 3.76 11.55 -13.34
CA VAL A 140 2.82 12.66 -13.60
C VAL A 140 2.18 13.14 -12.30
N SER A 141 1.73 12.22 -11.44
CA SER A 141 1.13 12.55 -10.14
C SER A 141 2.12 13.30 -9.25
N VAL A 142 3.37 12.82 -9.15
CA VAL A 142 4.44 13.50 -8.41
C VAL A 142 4.69 14.90 -9.00
N GLY A 143 4.73 15.04 -10.32
CA GLY A 143 4.90 16.32 -11.01
C GLY A 143 3.77 17.31 -10.71
N VAL A 144 2.51 16.87 -10.83
CA VAL A 144 1.32 17.69 -10.53
C VAL A 144 1.32 18.13 -9.07
N ILE A 145 1.54 17.20 -8.14
CA ILE A 145 1.60 17.51 -6.70
C ILE A 145 2.76 18.47 -6.40
N SER A 146 3.90 18.32 -7.07
CA SER A 146 5.05 19.22 -6.94
C SER A 146 4.73 20.64 -7.42
N VAL A 147 4.06 20.79 -8.56
CA VAL A 147 3.62 22.08 -9.09
C VAL A 147 2.60 22.74 -8.16
N ILE A 148 1.65 21.98 -7.60
CA ILE A 148 0.70 22.51 -6.61
C ILE A 148 1.43 22.93 -5.33
N SER A 149 2.42 22.15 -4.90
CA SER A 149 3.19 22.46 -3.69
C SER A 149 4.01 23.75 -3.82
N SER A 150 4.47 24.12 -5.03
CA SER A 150 5.24 25.36 -5.22
C SER A 150 4.40 26.62 -4.97
N THR A 151 3.07 26.52 -5.08
CA THR A 151 2.14 27.61 -4.73
C THR A 151 1.85 27.69 -3.22
N ASN A 152 2.10 26.61 -2.48
CA ASN A 152 1.90 26.54 -1.04
C ASN A 152 3.18 26.92 -0.30
N LEU A 153 3.36 28.20 0.01
CA LEU A 153 4.55 28.74 0.69
C LEU A 153 4.80 28.19 2.11
N ARG A 154 3.88 27.40 2.67
CA ARG A 154 3.92 26.90 4.05
C ARG A 154 4.47 25.48 4.20
N GLU A 155 4.45 24.66 3.15
CA GLU A 155 4.92 23.28 3.21
C GLU A 155 5.93 22.97 2.11
N GLY A 156 7.02 22.28 2.45
CA GLY A 156 7.97 21.81 1.45
C GLY A 156 7.35 20.76 0.51
N SER A 157 7.81 20.74 -0.75
CA SER A 157 7.30 19.83 -1.79
C SER A 157 7.26 18.35 -1.37
N LEU A 158 8.31 17.86 -0.71
CA LEU A 158 8.36 16.46 -0.23
C LEU A 158 7.32 16.14 0.86
N SER A 159 7.05 17.07 1.78
CA SER A 159 5.97 16.91 2.77
C SER A 159 4.63 16.74 2.05
N PHE A 160 4.36 17.63 1.10
CA PHE A 160 3.12 17.63 0.32
C PHE A 160 2.96 16.33 -0.50
N ILE A 161 4.02 15.89 -1.18
CA ILE A 161 4.03 14.61 -1.91
C ILE A 161 3.73 13.44 -0.96
N SER A 162 4.40 13.36 0.19
CA SER A 162 4.20 12.26 1.14
C SER A 162 2.76 12.18 1.66
N LYS A 163 2.07 13.32 1.78
CA LYS A 163 0.68 13.38 2.25
C LYS A 163 -0.32 13.03 1.16
N TYR A 164 -0.16 13.57 -0.05
CA TYR A 164 -1.19 13.54 -1.08
C TYR A 164 -1.01 12.44 -2.14
N LEU A 165 0.21 11.92 -2.33
CA LEU A 165 0.48 10.88 -3.32
C LEU A 165 -0.35 9.60 -3.14
N PRO A 166 -0.60 9.08 -1.92
CA PRO A 166 -1.47 7.92 -1.72
C PRO A 166 -2.89 8.11 -2.28
N TYR A 167 -3.44 9.33 -2.20
CA TYR A 167 -4.73 9.65 -2.77
C TYR A 167 -4.70 9.71 -4.30
N ALA A 168 -3.59 10.14 -4.90
CA ALA A 168 -3.39 10.02 -6.35
C ALA A 168 -3.38 8.55 -6.78
N GLY A 169 -2.77 7.66 -5.99
CA GLY A 169 -2.86 6.20 -6.21
C GLY A 169 -4.30 5.69 -6.27
N VAL A 170 -5.17 6.19 -5.39
CA VAL A 170 -6.60 5.86 -5.40
C VAL A 170 -7.31 6.37 -6.66
N ILE A 171 -6.92 7.54 -7.18
CA ILE A 171 -7.43 8.02 -8.47
C ILE A 171 -7.00 7.08 -9.60
N GLY A 172 -5.73 6.65 -9.62
CA GLY A 172 -5.23 5.65 -10.57
C GLY A 172 -5.98 4.33 -10.49
N PHE A 173 -6.27 3.86 -9.27
CA PHE A 173 -7.10 2.69 -9.04
C PHE A 173 -8.50 2.83 -9.65
N LEU A 174 -9.17 3.95 -9.40
CA LEU A 174 -10.50 4.21 -9.97
C LEU A 174 -10.47 4.30 -11.50
N MET A 175 -9.45 4.94 -12.07
CA MET A 175 -9.26 4.99 -13.53
C MET A 175 -9.16 3.58 -14.12
N GLY A 176 -8.34 2.71 -13.52
CA GLY A 176 -8.24 1.34 -14.00
C GLY A 176 -9.52 0.53 -13.80
N LEU A 177 -10.27 0.74 -12.71
CA LEU A 177 -11.60 0.12 -12.55
C LEU A 177 -12.60 0.56 -13.62
N VAL A 178 -12.58 1.84 -14.03
CA VAL A 178 -13.42 2.31 -15.13
C VAL A 178 -13.06 1.57 -16.42
N VAL A 179 -11.77 1.34 -16.68
CA VAL A 179 -11.33 0.58 -17.86
C VAL A 179 -11.73 -0.89 -17.77
N VAL A 180 -11.63 -1.52 -16.59
CA VAL A 180 -12.14 -2.89 -16.35
C VAL A 180 -13.63 -2.97 -16.71
N LEU A 181 -14.44 -2.05 -16.20
CA LEU A 181 -15.88 -2.02 -16.46
C LEU A 181 -16.21 -1.73 -17.93
N ALA A 182 -15.46 -0.83 -18.57
CA ALA A 182 -15.65 -0.48 -19.97
C ALA A 182 -15.32 -1.63 -20.93
N ASN A 183 -14.47 -2.57 -20.51
CA ASN A 183 -13.98 -3.67 -21.34
C ASN A 183 -14.35 -5.06 -20.80
N MET A 184 -15.48 -5.20 -20.10
CA MET A 184 -15.95 -6.48 -19.55
C MET A 184 -16.09 -7.62 -20.57
N GLN A 185 -16.04 -7.32 -21.87
CA GLN A 185 -16.12 -8.30 -22.95
C GLN A 185 -14.76 -8.90 -23.34
N ASN A 186 -13.64 -8.28 -22.95
CA ASN A 186 -12.30 -8.72 -23.33
C ASN A 186 -11.43 -9.01 -22.08
N PRO A 187 -11.21 -10.30 -21.74
CA PRO A 187 -10.47 -10.71 -20.54
C PRO A 187 -9.05 -10.14 -20.41
N GLU A 188 -8.32 -10.02 -21.52
CA GLU A 188 -6.93 -9.51 -21.49
C GLU A 188 -6.88 -8.04 -21.05
N SER A 189 -7.84 -7.25 -21.54
CA SER A 189 -7.94 -5.83 -21.17
C SER A 189 -8.35 -5.63 -19.71
N ILE A 190 -9.20 -6.52 -19.17
CA ILE A 190 -9.58 -6.53 -17.76
C ILE A 190 -8.35 -6.78 -16.90
N LYS A 191 -7.56 -7.82 -17.22
CA LYS A 191 -6.34 -8.16 -16.46
C LYS A 191 -5.36 -6.99 -16.46
N SER A 192 -5.06 -6.41 -17.63
CA SER A 192 -4.15 -5.28 -17.75
C SER A 192 -4.62 -4.04 -16.97
N ALA A 193 -5.91 -3.70 -17.06
CA ALA A 193 -6.49 -2.58 -16.33
C ALA A 193 -6.51 -2.82 -14.80
N ALA A 194 -6.73 -4.04 -14.35
CA ALA A 194 -6.63 -4.42 -12.94
C ALA A 194 -5.19 -4.29 -12.42
N VAL A 195 -4.19 -4.75 -13.18
CA VAL A 195 -2.76 -4.58 -12.87
C VAL A 195 -2.43 -3.09 -12.72
N PHE A 196 -2.82 -2.25 -13.68
CA PHE A 196 -2.65 -0.80 -13.58
C PHE A 196 -3.30 -0.22 -12.31
N SER A 197 -4.54 -0.64 -12.01
CA SER A 197 -5.26 -0.19 -10.82
C SER A 197 -4.48 -0.50 -9.54
N TYR A 198 -3.96 -1.72 -9.44
CA TYR A 198 -3.28 -2.19 -8.24
C TYR A 198 -1.90 -1.56 -8.08
N LEU A 199 -1.13 -1.47 -9.17
CA LEU A 199 0.22 -0.89 -9.15
C LEU A 199 0.23 0.60 -8.80
N THR A 200 -0.76 1.38 -9.26
CA THR A 200 -0.84 2.80 -8.88
C THR A 200 -1.02 3.01 -7.38
N VAL A 201 -1.76 2.13 -6.69
CA VAL A 201 -1.84 2.11 -5.21
C VAL A 201 -0.52 1.67 -4.60
N ILE A 202 0.07 0.57 -5.06
CA ILE A 202 1.34 0.05 -4.52
C ILE A 202 2.44 1.13 -4.60
N TYR A 203 2.67 1.68 -5.78
CA TYR A 203 3.76 2.62 -6.02
C TYR A 203 3.58 3.93 -5.22
N SER A 204 2.38 4.49 -5.22
CA SER A 204 2.11 5.74 -4.51
C SER A 204 2.33 5.63 -3.00
N ASN A 205 1.92 4.49 -2.40
CA ASN A 205 2.14 4.22 -0.98
C ASN A 205 3.62 3.93 -0.70
N ILE A 206 4.34 3.20 -1.57
CA ILE A 206 5.79 2.97 -1.40
C ILE A 206 6.55 4.29 -1.41
N VAL A 207 6.27 5.18 -2.36
CA VAL A 207 6.93 6.48 -2.44
C VAL A 207 6.57 7.34 -1.22
N SER A 208 5.31 7.38 -0.81
CA SER A 208 4.89 8.12 0.39
C SER A 208 5.61 7.64 1.65
N VAL A 209 5.62 6.33 1.92
CA VAL A 209 6.30 5.75 3.09
C VAL A 209 7.81 6.00 3.02
N THR A 210 8.42 5.89 1.84
CA THR A 210 9.84 6.20 1.65
C THR A 210 10.17 7.62 2.04
N ILE A 211 9.38 8.61 1.60
CA ILE A 211 9.60 10.01 1.97
C ILE A 211 9.41 10.22 3.48
N LYS A 212 8.39 9.58 4.08
CA LYS A 212 8.15 9.66 5.54
C LYS A 212 9.27 9.07 6.37
N LEU A 213 9.94 8.02 5.90
CA LEU A 213 11.10 7.42 6.56
C LEU A 213 12.38 8.22 6.33
N PHE A 214 12.57 8.75 5.13
CA PHE A 214 13.72 9.57 4.78
C PHE A 214 13.71 10.91 5.53
N CYS A 215 12.52 11.50 5.65
CA CYS A 215 12.24 12.79 6.29
C CYS A 215 11.21 12.61 7.42
N PRO A 216 11.60 12.04 8.57
CA PRO A 216 10.68 11.78 9.67
C PRO A 216 9.96 13.05 10.13
N GLN A 217 10.60 14.23 10.08
CA GLN A 217 10.02 15.49 10.53
C GLN A 217 8.68 15.87 9.85
N PHE A 218 8.34 15.30 8.69
CA PHE A 218 7.06 15.55 8.02
C PHE A 218 5.87 14.82 8.68
N ASN A 219 6.13 13.92 9.62
CA ASN A 219 5.10 13.14 10.32
C ASN A 219 4.62 13.87 11.58
N GLU A 220 3.79 14.88 11.39
CA GLU A 220 2.99 15.50 12.46
C GLU A 220 1.67 14.73 12.64
N SER A 221 1.15 14.60 13.87
CA SER A 221 0.05 13.68 14.19
C SER A 221 -1.26 13.94 13.41
N ASN A 222 -1.51 15.18 13.00
CA ASN A 222 -2.80 15.60 12.41
C ASN A 222 -2.86 15.58 10.87
N GLY A 223 -1.73 15.41 10.17
CA GLY A 223 -1.66 15.50 8.70
C GLY A 223 -1.50 14.15 7.98
N ASN A 224 -1.59 13.04 8.71
CA ASN A 224 -1.21 11.72 8.20
C ASN A 224 -2.38 10.93 7.61
N VAL A 225 -2.02 10.01 6.72
CA VAL A 225 -2.93 9.02 6.12
C VAL A 225 -3.63 8.25 7.24
N GLY A 226 -4.92 8.53 7.42
CA GLY A 226 -5.72 8.03 8.53
C GLY A 226 -6.47 6.74 8.22
N TRP A 227 -7.27 6.29 9.19
CA TRP A 227 -8.13 5.12 9.06
C TRP A 227 -9.18 5.28 7.96
N GLN A 228 -9.60 6.52 7.65
CA GLN A 228 -10.56 6.79 6.57
C GLN A 228 -10.00 6.38 5.21
N TYR A 229 -8.72 6.67 4.96
CA TYR A 229 -8.05 6.26 3.73
C TYR A 229 -8.02 4.73 3.59
N SER A 230 -7.69 4.02 4.66
CA SER A 230 -7.75 2.55 4.68
C SER A 230 -9.14 2.02 4.38
N GLY A 231 -10.17 2.54 5.06
CA GLY A 231 -11.55 2.13 4.85
C GLY A 231 -11.98 2.32 3.39
N PHE A 232 -11.63 3.46 2.79
CA PHE A 232 -11.95 3.74 1.40
C PHE A 232 -11.21 2.80 0.43
N VAL A 233 -9.90 2.61 0.60
CA VAL A 233 -9.09 1.72 -0.25
C VAL A 233 -9.57 0.26 -0.15
N MET A 234 -9.89 -0.21 1.06
CA MET A 234 -10.36 -1.58 1.27
C MET A 234 -11.76 -1.80 0.70
N LEU A 235 -12.65 -0.81 0.79
CA LEU A 235 -13.95 -0.87 0.12
C LEU A 235 -13.78 -0.99 -1.39
N LEU A 236 -12.89 -0.20 -1.96
CA LEU A 236 -12.57 -0.23 -3.39
C LEU A 236 -11.93 -1.56 -3.80
N PHE A 237 -11.06 -2.14 -2.98
CA PHE A 237 -10.48 -3.47 -3.19
C PHE A 237 -11.56 -4.56 -3.18
N ILE A 238 -12.48 -4.55 -2.21
CA ILE A 238 -13.58 -5.53 -2.15
C ILE A 238 -14.48 -5.37 -3.39
N PHE A 239 -14.79 -4.14 -3.78
CA PHE A 239 -15.61 -3.87 -4.95
C PHE A 239 -14.93 -4.35 -6.24
N SER A 240 -13.65 -4.03 -6.45
CA SER A 240 -12.90 -4.52 -7.61
C SER A 240 -12.83 -6.04 -7.63
N TRP A 241 -12.67 -6.65 -6.46
CA TRP A 241 -12.60 -8.09 -6.32
C TRP A 241 -13.91 -8.77 -6.73
N LEU A 242 -15.04 -8.26 -6.26
CA LEU A 242 -16.35 -8.76 -6.67
C LEU A 242 -16.55 -8.63 -8.19
N LEU A 243 -16.11 -7.53 -8.80
CA LEU A 243 -16.18 -7.34 -10.24
C LEU A 243 -15.36 -8.36 -11.03
N LEU A 244 -14.19 -8.76 -10.51
CA LEU A 244 -13.32 -9.73 -11.19
C LEU A 244 -13.83 -11.18 -11.00
N VAL A 245 -14.36 -11.51 -9.83
CA VAL A 245 -14.75 -12.88 -9.47
C VAL A 245 -16.14 -13.26 -9.99
N VAL A 246 -17.10 -12.34 -10.01
CA VAL A 246 -18.49 -12.64 -10.42
C VAL A 246 -18.60 -13.14 -11.87
N PRO A 247 -17.91 -12.56 -12.86
CA PRO A 247 -17.90 -13.10 -14.23
C PRO A 247 -17.31 -14.51 -14.29
N LEU A 248 -16.20 -14.76 -13.58
CA LEU A 248 -15.54 -16.07 -13.53
C LEU A 248 -16.43 -17.15 -12.89
N MET A 249 -17.17 -16.81 -11.82
CA MET A 249 -18.14 -17.72 -11.21
C MET A 249 -19.28 -18.08 -12.16
N LYS A 250 -19.71 -17.13 -12.99
CA LYS A 250 -20.79 -17.36 -13.96
C LYS A 250 -20.38 -18.39 -15.01
N ASP A 251 -19.14 -18.34 -15.49
CA ASP A 251 -18.64 -19.31 -16.48
C ASP A 251 -18.49 -20.71 -15.89
N VAL A 252 -18.06 -20.83 -14.62
CA VAL A 252 -17.96 -22.11 -13.90
C VAL A 252 -19.35 -22.72 -13.61
N LEU A 253 -20.35 -21.88 -13.27
CA LEU A 253 -21.71 -22.34 -12.99
C LEU A 253 -22.50 -22.70 -14.26
N ILE A 254 -22.21 -22.05 -15.40
CA ILE A 254 -22.91 -22.28 -16.67
C ILE A 254 -22.27 -23.41 -17.49
N ASN A 255 -20.93 -23.51 -17.50
CA ASN A 255 -20.20 -24.51 -18.31
C ASN A 255 -19.68 -25.70 -17.49
N GLY A 256 -20.30 -25.97 -16.34
CA GLY A 256 -19.76 -26.80 -15.26
C GLY A 256 -19.09 -28.12 -15.67
N ALA A 257 -17.91 -28.34 -15.06
CA ALA A 257 -17.12 -29.56 -14.94
C ALA A 257 -16.49 -30.11 -16.24
#